data_AF-X1V9Z4-F1
#
_entry.id   AF-X1V9Z4-F1
#
_cell.length_a   1.000
_cell.length_b   1.000
_cell.length_c   1.000
_cell.angle_alpha   90.00
_cell.angle_beta   90.00
_cell.angle_gamma   90.00
#
_symmetry.space_group_name_H-M   'P 1'
#
loop_
_entity.id
_entity.type
_entity.pdbx_description
1 polymer ?
#
loop_
_entity_poly.entity_id
_entity_poly.type
_entity_poly.pdbx_seq_one_letter_code
_entity_poly.pdbx_strand_id
1 'polypeptide(L)'
;MRKQIVNIIISLILFFICQSSIYAGKKILDFTSSNLPIIIINTNGLAIPYDNPRIVADMGVIYNEQGERNNISDPFNNYSGKISIEIRGASSAGWSKKSYGLETQNED
;
A
#
# COMPACT_ATOMS: atom_id res chain seq x y z
N MET A 1 -12.23 33.41 43.78
CA MET A 1 -12.07 33.86 42.37
C MET A 1 -10.72 33.49 41.75
N ARG A 2 -9.57 33.86 42.34
CA ARG A 2 -8.23 33.56 41.77
C ARG A 2 -7.94 32.07 41.50
N LYS A 3 -8.36 31.15 42.38
CA LYS A 3 -8.18 29.69 42.20
C LYS A 3 -8.98 29.10 41.02
N GLN A 4 -10.17 29.62 40.74
CA GLN A 4 -10.96 29.18 39.59
C GLN A 4 -10.30 29.60 38.26
N ILE A 5 -9.73 30.81 38.21
CA ILE A 5 -9.00 31.30 37.03
C ILE A 5 -7.78 30.42 36.75
N VAL A 6 -7.03 30.02 37.77
CA VAL A 6 -5.86 29.13 37.62
C VAL A 6 -6.26 27.74 37.10
N ASN A 7 -7.35 27.16 37.63
CA ASN A 7 -7.82 25.85 37.16
C ASN A 7 -8.32 25.88 35.72
N ILE A 8 -8.96 26.98 35.29
CA ILE A 8 -9.39 27.16 33.90
C ILE A 8 -8.18 27.26 32.96
N ILE A 9 -7.13 28.00 33.35
CA ILE A 9 -5.90 28.13 32.55
C ILE A 9 -5.19 26.77 32.43
N ILE A 10 -5.07 26.01 33.52
CA ILE A 10 -4.47 24.66 33.50
C ILE A 10 -5.26 23.72 32.59
N SER A 11 -6.60 23.78 32.64
CA SER A 11 -7.46 22.97 31.77
C SER A 11 -7.31 23.32 30.28
N LEU A 12 -7.14 24.59 29.94
CA LEU A 12 -6.92 25.04 28.56
C LEU A 12 -5.55 24.61 28.01
N ILE A 13 -4.51 24.65 28.85
CA ILE A 13 -3.16 24.18 28.48
C ILE A 13 -3.17 22.66 28.24
N LEU A 14 -3.84 21.89 29.11
CA LEU A 14 -4.00 20.44 28.94
C LEU A 14 -4.79 20.08 27.68
N PHE A 15 -5.80 20.88 27.31
CA PHE A 15 -6.54 20.70 26.06
C PHE A 15 -5.63 20.90 24.83
N PHE A 16 -4.81 21.95 24.82
CA PHE A 16 -3.89 22.22 23.71
C PHE A 16 -2.80 21.16 23.55
N ILE A 17 -2.27 20.60 24.64
CA ILE A 17 -1.28 19.52 24.61
C ILE A 17 -1.88 18.21 24.07
N CYS A 18 -3.15 17.93 24.34
CA CYS A 18 -3.84 16.73 23.85
C CYS A 18 -4.06 16.75 22.32
N GLN A 19 -4.36 17.92 21.74
CA GLN A 19 -4.62 18.06 20.31
C GLN A 19 -3.39 17.72 19.44
N SER A 20 -2.17 17.96 19.92
CA SER A 20 -0.94 17.71 19.14
C SER A 20 -0.66 16.23 18.90
N SER A 21 -1.14 15.34 19.78
CA SER A 21 -0.94 13.89 19.65
C SER A 21 -1.82 13.25 18.57
N ILE A 22 -2.88 13.94 18.12
CA ILE A 22 -3.83 13.45 17.11
C ILE A 22 -3.34 13.75 15.68
N TYR A 23 -2.40 14.71 15.50
CA TYR A 23 -1.89 15.11 14.18
C TYR A 23 -0.63 14.35 13.73
N ALA A 24 -0.25 13.25 14.40
CA ALA A 24 0.74 12.32 13.85
C ALA A 24 0.10 11.48 12.72
N GLY A 25 -0.29 12.15 11.63
CA GLY A 25 -0.82 11.49 10.44
C GLY A 25 0.21 10.51 9.88
N LYS A 26 -0.20 9.25 9.68
CA LYS A 26 0.57 8.26 8.93
C LYS A 26 0.95 8.90 7.59
N LYS A 27 2.23 9.21 7.38
CA LYS A 27 2.74 9.67 6.09
C LYS A 27 2.56 8.52 5.09
N ILE A 28 1.43 8.51 4.39
CA ILE A 28 1.22 7.69 3.21
C ILE A 28 2.16 8.25 2.16
N LEU A 29 3.05 7.39 1.65
CA LEU A 29 3.78 7.71 0.43
C LEU A 29 2.74 7.85 -0.68
N ASP A 30 2.62 9.06 -1.22
CA ASP A 30 1.85 9.28 -2.42
C ASP A 30 2.66 8.75 -3.61
N PHE A 31 2.45 7.48 -3.94
CA PHE A 31 3.14 6.83 -5.04
C PHE A 31 2.46 7.18 -6.35
N THR A 32 2.98 8.20 -7.02
CA THR A 32 2.44 8.71 -8.29
C THR A 32 3.21 8.20 -9.50
N SER A 33 4.52 7.95 -9.36
CA SER A 33 5.40 7.60 -10.47
C SER A 33 6.68 6.88 -10.05
N SER A 34 7.35 6.24 -11.01
CA SER A 34 8.59 5.48 -10.82
C SER A 34 9.47 5.47 -12.07
N ASN A 35 10.80 5.43 -11.90
CA ASN A 35 11.73 5.12 -13.01
C ASN A 35 11.85 3.60 -13.27
N LEU A 36 11.38 2.79 -12.32
CA LEU A 36 11.28 1.33 -12.45
C LEU A 36 9.88 0.96 -12.95
N PRO A 37 9.71 -0.22 -13.57
CA PRO A 37 8.39 -0.74 -13.93
C PRO A 37 7.42 -0.69 -12.75
N ILE A 38 6.17 -0.30 -13.02
CA ILE A 38 5.09 -0.32 -12.04
C ILE A 38 4.25 -1.57 -12.31
N ILE A 39 4.07 -2.39 -11.29
CA ILE A 39 3.22 -3.58 -11.34
C ILE A 39 2.00 -3.31 -10.46
N ILE A 40 0.81 -3.37 -11.05
CA ILE A 40 -0.46 -3.20 -10.37
C ILE A 40 -1.14 -4.55 -10.33
N ILE A 41 -1.54 -5.00 -9.13
CA ILE A 41 -2.24 -6.28 -8.93
C ILE A 41 -3.58 -5.99 -8.26
N ASN A 42 -4.66 -6.43 -8.89
CA ASN A 42 -6.00 -6.37 -8.33
C ASN A 42 -6.47 -7.79 -8.00
N THR A 43 -6.60 -8.09 -6.71
CA THR A 43 -7.11 -9.38 -6.22
C THR A 43 -8.64 -9.41 -6.11
N ASN A 44 -9.33 -8.34 -6.55
CA ASN A 44 -10.78 -8.18 -6.46
C ASN A 44 -11.30 -8.37 -5.01
N GLY A 45 -10.49 -7.97 -4.02
CA GLY A 45 -10.81 -8.06 -2.60
C GLY A 45 -10.49 -9.41 -1.95
N LEU A 46 -9.95 -10.38 -2.71
CA LEU A 46 -9.52 -11.66 -2.15
C LEU A 46 -8.20 -11.51 -1.39
N ALA A 47 -8.10 -12.17 -0.25
CA ALA A 47 -6.86 -12.28 0.51
C ALA A 47 -5.88 -13.21 -0.23
N ILE A 48 -4.63 -12.79 -0.36
CA ILE A 48 -3.59 -13.63 -0.96
C ILE A 48 -3.19 -14.70 0.06
N PRO A 49 -3.36 -15.99 -0.27
CA PRO A 49 -3.10 -17.07 0.66
C PRO A 49 -1.60 -17.26 0.89
N TYR A 50 -1.29 -17.94 1.99
CA TYR A 50 0.04 -18.48 2.23
C TYR A 50 0.11 -19.82 1.51
N ASP A 51 1.03 -19.96 0.55
CA ASP A 51 1.17 -21.19 -0.25
C ASP A 51 -0.14 -21.55 -1.02
N ASN A 52 -0.26 -22.80 -1.43
CA ASN A 52 -1.40 -23.33 -2.19
C ASN A 52 -2.67 -23.50 -1.32
N PRO A 53 -3.91 -23.30 -1.85
CA PRO A 53 -4.27 -22.99 -3.23
C PRO A 53 -4.01 -21.55 -3.63
N ARG A 54 -3.34 -21.32 -4.77
CA ARG A 54 -3.17 -19.99 -5.35
C ARG A 54 -4.51 -19.37 -5.74
N ILE A 55 -4.59 -18.03 -5.72
CA ILE A 55 -5.76 -17.30 -6.24
C ILE A 55 -5.44 -16.69 -7.60
N VAL A 56 -6.47 -16.48 -8.43
CA VAL A 56 -6.37 -15.73 -9.68
C VAL A 56 -6.62 -14.25 -9.39
N ALA A 57 -5.74 -13.39 -9.89
CA ALA A 57 -5.82 -11.94 -9.80
C ALA A 57 -5.55 -11.31 -11.17
N ASP A 58 -5.94 -10.05 -11.35
CA ASP A 58 -5.62 -9.29 -12.55
C ASP A 58 -4.33 -8.49 -12.31
N MET A 59 -3.40 -8.54 -13.26
CA MET A 59 -2.13 -7.80 -13.21
C MET A 59 -1.99 -6.88 -14.42
N GLY A 60 -1.58 -5.64 -14.16
CA GLY A 60 -1.16 -4.66 -15.16
C GLY A 60 0.30 -4.26 -14.96
N VAL A 61 1.04 -4.10 -16.05
CA VAL A 61 2.42 -3.59 -16.03
C VAL A 61 2.48 -2.29 -16.83
N ILE A 62 3.05 -1.26 -16.19
CA ILE A 62 3.39 0.02 -16.81
C ILE A 62 4.91 0.10 -16.87
N TYR A 63 5.44 0.07 -18.10
CA TYR A 63 6.83 0.32 -18.37
C TYR A 63 6.99 1.04 -19.71
N ASN A 64 7.09 2.36 -19.65
CA ASN A 64 7.35 3.23 -20.79
C ASN A 64 8.77 2.99 -21.34
N GLU A 65 9.08 3.60 -22.48
CA GLU A 65 10.38 3.46 -23.13
C GLU A 65 11.56 3.84 -22.22
N GLN A 66 12.75 3.34 -22.55
CA GLN A 66 13.93 3.57 -21.73
C GLN A 66 14.23 5.08 -21.60
N GLY A 67 14.15 5.59 -20.36
CA GLY A 67 14.37 7.01 -20.05
C GLY A 67 13.08 7.78 -19.76
N GLU A 68 11.93 7.22 -20.11
CA GLU A 68 10.62 7.79 -19.78
C GLU A 68 10.20 7.43 -18.34
N ARG A 69 9.48 8.35 -17.69
CA ARG A 69 8.94 8.14 -16.35
C ARG A 69 7.64 7.32 -16.44
N ASN A 70 7.48 6.32 -15.57
CA ASN A 70 6.22 5.59 -15.43
C ASN A 70 5.31 6.29 -14.44
N ASN A 71 4.07 6.59 -14.81
CA ASN A 71 3.07 7.13 -13.91
C ASN A 71 1.97 6.10 -13.65
N ILE A 72 1.37 6.12 -12.46
CA ILE A 72 0.29 5.17 -12.11
C ILE A 72 -0.97 5.34 -12.96
N SER A 73 -1.14 6.50 -13.60
CA SER A 73 -2.25 6.83 -14.50
C SER A 73 -2.02 6.37 -15.95
N ASP A 74 -0.82 5.90 -16.28
CA ASP A 74 -0.50 5.48 -17.64
C ASP A 74 -1.21 4.15 -17.97
N PRO A 75 -1.56 3.90 -19.23
CA PRO A 75 -2.15 2.63 -19.64
C PRO A 75 -1.16 1.47 -19.47
N PHE A 76 -1.69 0.26 -19.22
CA PHE A 76 -0.87 -0.96 -19.22
C PHE A 76 -0.37 -1.26 -20.63
N ASN A 77 0.94 -1.48 -20.78
CA ASN A 77 1.59 -1.57 -22.08
C ASN A 77 2.43 -2.84 -22.27
N ASN A 78 2.97 -3.43 -21.19
CA ASN A 78 3.79 -4.64 -21.28
C ASN A 78 3.02 -5.91 -20.92
N TYR A 79 2.06 -5.82 -20.00
CA TYR A 79 1.21 -6.94 -19.61
C TYR A 79 -0.11 -6.41 -19.05
N SER A 80 -1.21 -7.03 -19.48
CA SER A 80 -2.54 -6.84 -18.90
C SER A 80 -3.27 -8.17 -19.02
N GLY A 81 -3.41 -8.87 -17.91
CA GLY A 81 -3.96 -10.22 -17.92
C GLY A 81 -4.05 -10.86 -16.55
N LYS A 82 -4.42 -12.14 -16.53
CA LYS A 82 -4.62 -12.91 -15.30
C LYS A 82 -3.33 -13.54 -14.81
N ILE A 83 -3.11 -13.49 -13.51
CA ILE A 83 -2.01 -14.19 -12.83
C ILE A 83 -2.56 -15.09 -11.74
N SER A 84 -1.87 -16.19 -11.45
CA SER A 84 -2.00 -16.86 -10.16
C SER A 84 -1.03 -16.21 -9.18
N ILE A 85 -1.43 -16.01 -7.92
CA ILE A 85 -0.61 -15.36 -6.90
C ILE A 85 -0.74 -16.02 -5.52
N GLU A 86 0.38 -16.07 -4.79
CA GLU A 86 0.50 -16.56 -3.41
C GLU A 86 1.57 -15.77 -2.63
N ILE A 87 1.51 -15.83 -1.30
CA ILE A 87 2.62 -15.41 -0.45
C ILE A 87 3.68 -16.51 -0.42
N ARG A 88 4.95 -16.15 -0.62
CA ARG A 88 6.11 -17.05 -0.54
C ARG A 88 7.01 -16.74 0.64
N GLY A 89 7.83 -17.73 0.98
CA GLY A 89 8.78 -17.69 2.08
C GLY A 89 8.27 -18.47 3.29
N ALA A 90 9.18 -18.99 4.10
CA ALA A 90 8.84 -19.69 5.34
C ALA A 90 8.82 -18.70 6.51
N SER A 91 9.96 -18.49 7.16
CA SER A 91 10.10 -17.55 8.28
C SER A 91 9.86 -16.08 7.87
N SER A 92 10.13 -15.72 6.61
CA SER A 92 9.96 -14.36 6.09
C SER A 92 8.52 -13.99 5.76
N ALA A 93 7.62 -14.96 5.61
CA ALA A 93 6.24 -14.68 5.23
C ALA A 93 5.41 -14.03 6.36
N GLY A 94 5.91 -14.05 7.60
CA GLY A 94 5.35 -13.30 8.72
C GLY A 94 5.61 -11.78 8.65
N TRP A 95 6.48 -11.30 7.76
CA TRP A 95 6.88 -9.88 7.75
C TRP A 95 5.80 -8.99 7.14
N SER A 96 5.84 -7.68 7.46
CA SER A 96 4.87 -6.71 6.93
C SER A 96 4.97 -6.56 5.41
N LYS A 97 6.20 -6.54 4.88
CA LYS A 97 6.46 -6.61 3.43
C LYS A 97 6.44 -8.08 3.00
N LYS A 98 5.35 -8.50 2.37
CA LYS A 98 5.19 -9.85 1.84
C LYS A 98 6.02 -10.05 0.57
N SER A 99 6.60 -11.23 0.42
CA SER A 99 7.14 -11.72 -0.83
C SER A 99 6.06 -12.53 -1.54
N TYR A 100 5.89 -12.32 -2.85
CA TYR A 100 4.86 -12.99 -3.62
C TYR A 100 5.47 -13.95 -4.66
N GLY A 101 4.80 -15.07 -4.87
CA GLY A 101 4.98 -15.93 -6.03
C GLY A 101 3.85 -15.66 -7.00
N LEU A 102 4.15 -15.52 -8.28
CA LEU A 102 3.12 -15.36 -9.30
C LEU A 102 3.51 -16.04 -10.60
N GLU A 103 2.50 -16.44 -11.36
CA GLU A 103 2.63 -17.01 -12.71
C GLU A 103 1.53 -16.43 -13.61
N THR A 104 1.90 -16.05 -14.83
CA THR A 104 0.94 -15.63 -15.85
C THR A 104 0.00 -16.78 -16.21
N GLN A 105 -1.28 -16.48 -16.34
CA GLN A 105 -2.31 -17.44 -16.74
C GLN A 105 -2.78 -17.11 -18.17
N ASN A 106 -3.17 -18.14 -18.90
CA ASN A 106 -3.88 -18.00 -20.15
C ASN A 106 -5.39 -18.08 -19.92
N GLU A 107 -6.16 -17.55 -20.85
CA GLU A 107 -7.59 -17.83 -20.97
C GLU A 107 -7.73 -19.17 -21.70
N ASP A 108 -7.62 -20.28 -20.96
CA ASP A 108 -7.89 -21.62 -21.52
C ASP A 108 -9.40 -21.82 -21.77
#